data_AF-A0AAE6NGK9-F1
#
_entry.id   AF-A0AAE6NGK9-F1
#
_cell.length_a   1.000
_cell.length_b   1.000
_cell.length_c   1.000
_cell.angle_alpha   90.00
_cell.angle_beta   90.00
_cell.angle_gamma   90.00
#
_symmetry.space_group_name_H-M   'P 1'
#
loop_
_entity.id
_entity.type
_entity.pdbx_description
1 polymer ?
#
loop_
_entity_poly.entity_id
_entity_poly.type
_entity_poly.pdbx_seq_one_letter_code
_entity_poly.pdbx_strand_id
1 'polypeptide(L)'
;MVCGEHASAAHGLPSVESPCGERIRLLPVRAPYWRSYTYDAVGNRKKETQHQVPGTTAGQDTTRNSDFPDAKKDRPHAVATVSTQGGPANGEVDKFTYDEAGNLRTRQEAGRSQTFTWDAEGRLAAVTEDGKDTTYLYDSEADRLLTHNSDGSTTLYLPNGNELKTYDDGSTVGTRYYHHGEDTVAVCTSTGGLSYLFTDHQGTALTAVAATDQAVTRRNQLPFGAPRTAQPTSWPGMHGVVDGTQEGTGLTHIGAREYDPTLGTFVSVDPLLDPDDPQQSNAYAYANNTPVTASDPDGQQFQDRETGLGYGNSTAHRNWYRDQGYTDRYGHATRKYKRFISSYNKTWRSYYSSSWYRDYVSTGKDAGYGKTKPKPAPPKPRSLELEAWVVDGKPGFSRTNKMETGLCEREY
;
A
#
# COMPACT_ATOMS: atom_id res chain seq x y z
N MET A 1 40.68 -16.63 -28.80
CA MET A 1 39.93 -17.91 -28.77
C MET A 1 38.51 -17.60 -29.20
N VAL A 2 38.01 -18.40 -30.13
CA VAL A 2 36.90 -18.13 -31.05
C VAL A 2 35.56 -17.87 -30.34
N CYS A 3 34.86 -16.80 -30.73
CA CYS A 3 33.42 -16.66 -30.52
C CYS A 3 32.70 -17.60 -31.49
N GLY A 4 32.01 -18.62 -30.96
CA GLY A 4 31.19 -19.54 -31.75
C GLY A 4 29.75 -19.04 -31.81
N GLU A 5 29.31 -18.69 -33.02
CA GLU A 5 27.91 -18.58 -33.39
C GLU A 5 27.20 -19.92 -33.16
N HIS A 6 26.08 -19.92 -32.45
CA HIS A 6 25.06 -20.97 -32.60
C HIS A 6 23.83 -20.36 -33.27
N ALA A 7 23.68 -20.73 -34.53
CA ALA A 7 22.54 -20.41 -35.36
C ALA A 7 21.24 -20.99 -34.77
N SER A 8 20.22 -20.12 -34.81
CA SER A 8 18.80 -20.35 -34.62
C SER A 8 18.28 -21.69 -35.16
N ALA A 9 17.77 -22.54 -34.26
CA ALA A 9 16.63 -23.39 -34.56
C ALA A 9 15.36 -22.62 -34.15
N ALA A 10 14.67 -22.07 -35.14
CA ALA A 10 13.42 -21.34 -34.96
C ALA A 10 12.28 -22.32 -34.57
N HIS A 11 12.21 -22.69 -33.29
CA HIS A 11 10.94 -23.06 -32.68
C HIS A 11 10.28 -21.76 -32.21
N GLY A 12 9.15 -21.41 -32.84
CA GLY A 12 8.44 -20.18 -32.55
C GLY A 12 8.21 -20.00 -31.04
N LEU A 13 8.69 -18.88 -30.51
CA LEU A 13 8.41 -18.49 -29.13
C LEU A 13 6.88 -18.42 -28.94
N PRO A 14 6.33 -18.95 -27.84
CA PRO A 14 4.90 -18.87 -27.55
C PRO A 14 4.49 -17.39 -27.45
N SER A 15 3.41 -17.03 -28.15
CA SER A 15 2.82 -15.69 -28.13
C SER A 15 1.42 -15.75 -27.53
N VAL A 16 1.05 -14.77 -26.71
CA VAL A 16 -0.33 -14.59 -26.23
C VAL A 16 -0.84 -13.25 -26.76
N GLU A 17 -2.12 -13.24 -27.15
CA GLU A 17 -2.83 -12.03 -27.53
C GLU A 17 -3.38 -11.36 -26.26
N SER A 18 -3.06 -10.08 -26.07
CA SER A 18 -3.75 -9.26 -25.09
C SER A 18 -5.23 -9.10 -25.47
N PRO A 19 -6.12 -8.68 -24.54
CA PRO A 19 -7.49 -8.29 -24.87
C PRO A 19 -7.60 -7.19 -25.95
N CYS A 20 -6.48 -6.50 -26.24
CA CYS A 20 -6.36 -5.48 -27.28
C CYS A 20 -5.67 -5.98 -28.57
N GLY A 21 -5.40 -7.29 -28.71
CA GLY A 21 -4.89 -7.90 -29.94
C GLY A 21 -3.38 -7.73 -30.20
N GLU A 22 -2.59 -7.32 -29.20
CA GLU A 22 -1.13 -7.24 -29.36
C GLU A 22 -0.46 -8.60 -29.11
N ARG A 23 0.45 -9.00 -30.02
CA ARG A 23 1.27 -10.21 -29.89
C ARG A 23 2.47 -9.94 -28.99
N ILE A 24 2.45 -10.51 -27.80
CA ILE A 24 3.53 -10.41 -26.82
C ILE A 24 4.63 -11.46 -27.13
N ARG A 25 5.89 -11.03 -27.32
CA ARG A 25 7.03 -11.91 -27.66
C ARG A 25 7.98 -12.10 -26.48
N LEU A 26 7.82 -13.20 -25.76
CA LEU A 26 8.51 -13.50 -24.50
C LEU A 26 10.02 -13.69 -24.67
N LEU A 27 10.84 -12.76 -24.16
CA LEU A 27 12.24 -13.00 -23.80
C LEU A 27 12.36 -13.23 -22.28
N PRO A 28 13.36 -14.00 -21.80
CA PRO A 28 13.46 -14.40 -20.40
C PRO A 28 13.73 -13.20 -19.49
N VAL A 29 12.66 -12.62 -18.95
CA VAL A 29 12.72 -11.68 -17.82
C VAL A 29 12.80 -12.44 -16.51
N ARG A 30 13.50 -11.89 -15.51
CA ARG A 30 13.54 -12.48 -14.17
C ARG A 30 12.15 -12.30 -13.52
N ALA A 31 11.45 -13.43 -13.30
CA ALA A 31 10.20 -13.56 -12.55
C ALA A 31 8.96 -12.81 -13.10
N PRO A 32 8.56 -12.94 -14.38
CA PRO A 32 7.45 -12.19 -14.96
C PRO A 32 6.13 -12.32 -14.17
N TYR A 33 5.25 -11.32 -14.28
CA TYR A 33 3.91 -11.35 -13.70
C TYR A 33 2.90 -10.63 -14.60
N TRP A 34 1.63 -11.02 -14.45
CA TRP A 34 0.49 -10.37 -15.07
C TRP A 34 -0.68 -10.38 -14.09
N ARG A 35 -1.20 -9.19 -13.76
CA ARG A 35 -2.34 -9.04 -12.85
C ARG A 35 -3.41 -8.12 -13.41
N SER A 36 -4.66 -8.47 -13.15
CA SER A 36 -5.83 -7.61 -13.34
C SER A 36 -6.56 -7.41 -12.03
N TYR A 37 -7.18 -6.24 -11.86
CA TYR A 37 -7.98 -5.89 -10.69
C TYR A 37 -9.34 -5.36 -11.13
N THR A 38 -10.39 -5.73 -10.40
CA THR A 38 -11.72 -5.14 -10.57
C THR A 38 -12.17 -4.44 -9.30
N TYR A 39 -12.90 -3.35 -9.50
CA TYR A 39 -13.42 -2.51 -8.42
C TYR A 39 -14.94 -2.37 -8.51
N ASP A 40 -15.58 -2.25 -7.35
CA ASP A 40 -16.99 -1.87 -7.31
C ASP A 40 -17.20 -0.35 -7.43
N ALA A 41 -18.47 0.06 -7.41
CA ALA A 41 -18.90 1.44 -7.55
C ALA A 41 -18.35 2.40 -6.46
N VAL A 42 -17.98 1.85 -5.30
CA VAL A 42 -17.54 2.62 -4.14
C VAL A 42 -16.02 2.47 -3.92
N GLY A 43 -15.32 1.91 -4.92
CA GLY A 43 -13.87 1.83 -4.94
C GLY A 43 -13.28 0.66 -4.17
N ASN A 44 -14.07 -0.34 -3.78
CA ASN A 44 -13.52 -1.54 -3.16
C ASN A 44 -12.93 -2.46 -4.22
N ARG A 45 -11.73 -2.99 -3.95
CA ARG A 45 -11.06 -3.96 -4.83
C ARG A 45 -11.69 -5.35 -4.69
N LYS A 46 -12.70 -5.64 -5.51
CA LYS A 46 -13.51 -6.87 -5.48
C LYS A 46 -12.77 -8.11 -5.96
N LYS A 47 -11.89 -7.97 -6.93
CA LYS A 47 -11.17 -9.11 -7.51
C LYS A 47 -9.76 -8.73 -7.88
N GLU A 48 -8.84 -9.64 -7.61
CA GLU A 48 -7.50 -9.67 -8.17
C GLU A 48 -7.34 -10.99 -8.93
N THR A 49 -6.95 -10.92 -10.20
CA THR A 49 -6.56 -12.10 -10.99
C THR A 49 -5.06 -12.04 -11.21
N GLN A 50 -4.35 -13.05 -10.75
CA GLN A 50 -3.01 -13.36 -11.18
C GLN A 50 -3.09 -14.32 -12.36
N HIS A 51 -2.77 -13.81 -13.54
CA HIS A 51 -2.81 -14.60 -14.76
C HIS A 51 -1.61 -15.54 -14.83
N GLN A 52 -1.83 -16.71 -15.42
CA GLN A 52 -0.76 -17.59 -15.82
C GLN A 52 0.14 -16.84 -16.80
N VAL A 53 1.43 -16.78 -16.47
CA VAL A 53 2.43 -16.30 -17.42
C VAL A 53 2.91 -17.49 -18.26
N PRO A 54 2.77 -17.45 -19.59
CA PRO A 54 3.25 -18.53 -20.46
C PRO A 54 4.75 -18.79 -20.25
N GLY A 55 5.13 -20.06 -20.19
CA GLY A 55 6.51 -20.47 -19.91
C GLY A 55 6.89 -20.49 -18.42
N THR A 56 5.93 -20.29 -17.51
CA THR A 56 6.10 -20.51 -16.06
C THR A 56 5.30 -21.72 -15.58
N THR A 57 5.68 -22.25 -14.41
CA THR A 57 5.12 -23.49 -13.84
C THR A 57 3.70 -23.34 -13.25
N ALA A 58 3.12 -22.13 -13.24
CA ALA A 58 1.76 -21.93 -12.77
C ALA A 58 0.79 -22.52 -13.80
N GLY A 59 0.07 -23.58 -13.43
CA GLY A 59 -0.76 -24.35 -14.37
C GLY A 59 -2.07 -23.67 -14.78
N GLN A 60 -2.51 -22.62 -14.07
CA GLN A 60 -3.76 -21.87 -14.28
C GLN A 60 -3.70 -20.48 -13.62
N ASP A 61 -4.65 -19.61 -13.97
CA ASP A 61 -4.89 -18.34 -13.27
C ASP A 61 -5.24 -18.59 -11.79
N THR A 62 -4.84 -17.66 -10.93
CA THR A 62 -5.26 -17.60 -9.53
C THR A 62 -6.08 -16.33 -9.32
N THR A 63 -7.26 -16.45 -8.74
CA THR A 63 -8.14 -15.32 -8.44
C THR A 63 -8.33 -15.19 -6.94
N ARG A 64 -8.19 -13.97 -6.42
CA ARG A 64 -8.62 -13.59 -5.07
C ARG A 64 -9.87 -12.71 -5.18
N ASN A 65 -10.99 -13.18 -4.63
CA ASN A 65 -12.25 -12.43 -4.61
C ASN A 65 -12.50 -11.90 -3.20
N SER A 66 -12.56 -10.58 -3.07
CA SER A 66 -12.77 -9.87 -1.82
C SER A 66 -14.25 -9.52 -1.65
N ASP A 67 -14.81 -9.85 -0.50
CA ASP A 67 -16.17 -9.49 -0.13
C ASP A 67 -16.17 -8.42 0.96
N PHE A 68 -17.15 -7.53 0.85
CA PHE A 68 -17.33 -6.34 1.67
C PHE A 68 -18.79 -6.29 2.12
N PRO A 69 -19.09 -5.65 3.26
CA PRO A 69 -20.46 -5.35 3.63
C PRO A 69 -21.17 -4.52 2.55
N ASP A 70 -22.49 -4.69 2.42
CA ASP A 70 -23.27 -3.90 1.46
C ASP A 70 -23.09 -2.40 1.70
N ALA A 71 -23.16 -1.58 0.64
CA ALA A 71 -22.91 -0.14 0.69
C ALA A 71 -23.73 0.68 1.71
N LYS A 72 -24.81 0.11 2.28
CA LYS A 72 -25.67 0.74 3.29
C LYS A 72 -25.56 0.09 4.68
N LYS A 73 -24.58 -0.78 4.87
CA LYS A 73 -24.26 -1.43 6.13
C LYS A 73 -23.01 -0.80 6.73
N ASP A 74 -22.78 -1.06 8.01
CA ASP A 74 -21.61 -0.56 8.71
C ASP A 74 -20.33 -1.07 8.04
N ARG A 75 -19.37 -0.15 7.84
CA ARG A 75 -18.04 -0.41 7.26
C ARG A 75 -18.11 -1.04 5.85
N PRO A 76 -18.75 -0.39 4.87
CA PRO A 76 -18.91 -0.93 3.51
C PRO A 76 -17.59 -1.04 2.71
N HIS A 77 -16.50 -0.50 3.27
CA HIS A 77 -15.15 -0.52 2.68
C HIS A 77 -14.19 -1.48 3.40
N ALA A 78 -14.62 -2.07 4.52
CA ALA A 78 -13.81 -3.01 5.27
C ALA A 78 -13.92 -4.40 4.63
N VAL A 79 -12.80 -4.95 4.14
CA VAL A 79 -12.79 -6.30 3.57
C VAL A 79 -13.19 -7.30 4.64
N ALA A 80 -14.24 -8.09 4.40
CA ALA A 80 -14.73 -9.09 5.36
C ALA A 80 -14.09 -10.46 5.11
N THR A 81 -14.01 -10.87 3.84
CA THR A 81 -13.38 -12.13 3.44
C THR A 81 -12.65 -11.98 2.12
N VAL A 82 -11.60 -12.79 1.93
CA VAL A 82 -11.00 -12.98 0.61
C VAL A 82 -10.94 -14.47 0.30
N SER A 83 -11.57 -14.88 -0.79
CA SER A 83 -11.58 -16.28 -1.24
C SER A 83 -10.64 -16.49 -2.42
N THR A 84 -9.80 -17.51 -2.35
CA THR A 84 -8.82 -17.84 -3.39
C THR A 84 -9.32 -19.00 -4.26
N GLN A 85 -9.25 -18.83 -5.57
CA GLN A 85 -9.58 -19.84 -6.58
C GLN A 85 -8.39 -20.05 -7.51
N GLY A 86 -8.05 -21.30 -7.82
CA GLY A 86 -6.88 -21.66 -8.61
C GLY A 86 -5.57 -21.58 -7.80
N GLY A 87 -4.51 -22.13 -8.39
CA GLY A 87 -3.18 -22.15 -7.77
C GLY A 87 -3.07 -23.03 -6.50
N PRO A 88 -1.94 -22.95 -5.78
CA PRO A 88 -1.68 -23.77 -4.58
C PRO A 88 -2.61 -23.49 -3.40
N ALA A 89 -3.14 -22.26 -3.32
CA ALA A 89 -4.03 -21.78 -2.25
C ALA A 89 -5.53 -21.91 -2.62
N ASN A 90 -5.86 -22.79 -3.58
CA ASN A 90 -7.24 -22.93 -4.06
C ASN A 90 -8.18 -23.40 -2.94
N GLY A 91 -9.27 -22.66 -2.73
CA GLY A 91 -10.27 -22.93 -1.70
C GLY A 91 -9.97 -22.30 -0.35
N GLU A 92 -8.83 -21.61 -0.19
CA GLU A 92 -8.54 -20.84 1.02
C GLU A 92 -9.47 -19.63 1.13
N VAL A 93 -9.85 -19.31 2.37
CA VAL A 93 -10.70 -18.17 2.71
C VAL A 93 -10.09 -17.42 3.87
N ASP A 94 -9.59 -16.24 3.58
CA ASP A 94 -9.12 -15.28 4.57
C ASP A 94 -10.33 -14.57 5.19
N LYS A 95 -10.30 -14.30 6.50
CA LYS A 95 -11.38 -13.62 7.22
C LYS A 95 -10.84 -12.48 8.06
N PHE A 96 -11.56 -11.36 8.02
CA PHE A 96 -11.18 -10.14 8.69
C PHE A 96 -12.35 -9.60 9.50
N THR A 97 -12.09 -9.12 10.71
CA THR A 97 -13.09 -8.43 11.53
C THR A 97 -12.56 -7.10 12.00
N TYR A 98 -13.46 -6.19 12.36
CA TYR A 98 -13.12 -4.81 12.71
C TYR A 98 -13.84 -4.40 13.99
N ASP A 99 -13.25 -3.46 14.72
CA ASP A 99 -13.90 -2.80 15.85
C ASP A 99 -14.97 -1.78 15.38
N GLU A 100 -15.60 -1.10 16.34
CA GLU A 100 -16.63 -0.08 16.08
C GLU A 100 -16.07 1.16 15.36
N ALA A 101 -14.80 1.50 15.60
CA ALA A 101 -14.11 2.60 14.92
C ALA A 101 -13.66 2.23 13.50
N GLY A 102 -13.75 0.95 13.12
CA GLY A 102 -13.35 0.45 11.82
C GLY A 102 -11.88 0.03 11.76
N ASN A 103 -11.20 -0.15 12.89
CA ASN A 103 -9.85 -0.70 12.88
C ASN A 103 -9.90 -2.23 12.81
N LEU A 104 -8.97 -2.83 12.07
CA LEU A 104 -8.86 -4.28 11.95
C LEU A 104 -8.65 -4.88 13.34
N ARG A 105 -9.42 -5.90 13.70
CA ARG A 105 -9.39 -6.58 15.00
C ARG A 105 -8.85 -7.99 14.90
N THR A 106 -9.23 -8.73 13.86
CA THR A 106 -8.71 -10.08 13.63
C THR A 106 -8.44 -10.31 12.16
N ARG A 107 -7.37 -11.04 11.86
CA ARG A 107 -7.05 -11.59 10.54
C ARG A 107 -6.83 -13.09 10.69
N GLN A 108 -7.55 -13.86 9.89
CA GLN A 108 -7.47 -15.31 9.86
C GLN A 108 -7.17 -15.73 8.44
N GLU A 109 -5.99 -16.27 8.20
CA GLU A 109 -5.49 -16.72 6.90
C GLU A 109 -4.96 -18.15 7.04
N ALA A 110 -4.67 -18.80 5.91
CA ALA A 110 -4.05 -20.12 5.93
C ALA A 110 -2.69 -20.08 6.67
N GLY A 111 -2.62 -20.75 7.83
CA GLY A 111 -1.40 -20.84 8.63
C GLY A 111 -1.02 -19.57 9.39
N ARG A 112 -1.88 -18.55 9.43
CA ARG A 112 -1.66 -17.31 10.18
C ARG A 112 -2.95 -16.83 10.85
N SER A 113 -2.90 -16.61 12.16
CA SER A 113 -3.99 -16.02 12.93
C SER A 113 -3.46 -14.84 13.72
N GLN A 114 -3.95 -13.64 13.42
CA GLN A 114 -3.56 -12.41 14.08
C GLN A 114 -4.74 -11.73 14.79
N THR A 115 -4.47 -11.17 15.97
CA THR A 115 -5.36 -10.25 16.67
C THR A 115 -4.68 -8.90 16.79
N PHE A 116 -5.43 -7.82 16.56
CA PHE A 116 -4.95 -6.45 16.59
C PHE A 116 -5.65 -5.70 17.71
N THR A 117 -4.88 -4.95 18.49
CA THR A 117 -5.40 -4.08 19.54
C THR A 117 -4.98 -2.66 19.28
N TRP A 118 -5.84 -1.71 19.63
CA TRP A 118 -5.69 -0.30 19.32
C TRP A 118 -5.74 0.51 20.60
N ASP A 119 -4.96 1.58 20.67
CA ASP A 119 -5.00 2.51 21.78
C ASP A 119 -6.20 3.46 21.70
N ALA A 120 -6.37 4.31 22.72
CA ALA A 120 -7.48 5.24 22.80
C ALA A 120 -7.44 6.32 21.70
N GLU A 121 -6.27 6.55 21.11
CA GLU A 121 -6.04 7.48 20.02
C GLU A 121 -6.27 6.84 18.62
N GLY A 122 -6.55 5.54 18.56
CA GLY A 122 -6.81 4.81 17.31
C GLY A 122 -5.53 4.38 16.59
N ARG A 123 -4.41 4.22 17.30
CA ARG A 123 -3.14 3.70 16.78
C ARG A 123 -2.98 2.23 17.16
N LEU A 124 -2.27 1.46 16.34
CA LEU A 124 -2.08 0.03 16.57
C LEU A 124 -1.18 -0.16 17.81
N ALA A 125 -1.72 -0.73 18.88
CA ALA A 125 -0.99 -0.95 20.12
C ALA A 125 -0.28 -2.32 20.14
N ALA A 126 -0.91 -3.36 19.57
CA ALA A 126 -0.29 -4.68 19.46
C ALA A 126 -0.85 -5.53 18.33
N VAL A 127 -0.01 -6.41 17.78
CA VAL A 127 -0.39 -7.57 16.98
C VAL A 127 0.00 -8.84 17.73
N THR A 128 -0.97 -9.69 18.01
CA THR A 128 -0.74 -11.04 18.57
C THR A 128 -0.84 -12.06 17.45
N GLU A 129 0.24 -12.81 17.19
CA GLU A 129 0.32 -13.92 16.23
C GLU A 129 0.89 -15.15 16.92
N ASP A 130 0.22 -16.30 16.78
CA ASP A 130 0.65 -17.57 17.40
C ASP A 130 0.96 -17.48 18.91
N GLY A 131 0.22 -16.65 19.63
CA GLY A 131 0.38 -16.42 21.06
C GLY A 131 1.57 -15.54 21.44
N LYS A 132 2.22 -14.89 20.47
CA LYS A 132 3.30 -13.94 20.68
C LYS A 132 2.86 -12.54 20.27
N ASP A 133 3.25 -11.56 21.06
CA ASP A 133 2.90 -10.17 20.83
C ASP A 133 4.04 -9.42 20.15
N THR A 134 3.68 -8.59 19.18
CA THR A 134 4.45 -7.43 18.76
C THR A 134 3.71 -6.19 19.25
N THR A 135 4.35 -5.36 20.08
CA THR A 135 3.70 -4.18 20.68
C THR A 135 4.39 -2.89 20.27
N TYR A 136 3.64 -1.80 20.21
CA TYR A 136 4.10 -0.53 19.71
C TYR A 136 3.91 0.57 20.75
N LEU A 137 4.95 1.38 20.96
CA LEU A 137 4.88 2.58 21.77
C LEU A 137 5.09 3.80 20.90
N TYR A 138 4.21 4.78 21.07
CA TYR A 138 4.25 6.05 20.38
C TYR A 138 4.66 7.16 21.33
N ASP A 139 5.34 8.17 20.82
CA ASP A 139 5.63 9.38 21.58
C ASP A 139 4.38 10.29 21.71
N SER A 140 4.56 11.44 22.39
CA SER A 140 3.51 12.45 22.55
C SER A 140 3.06 13.09 21.23
N GLU A 141 3.87 12.95 20.20
CA GLU A 141 3.62 13.42 18.86
C GLU A 141 2.92 12.35 18.01
N ALA A 142 2.71 11.13 18.50
CA ALA A 142 2.15 9.99 17.77
C ALA A 142 3.08 9.36 16.72
N ASP A 143 4.37 9.66 16.77
CA ASP A 143 5.37 8.97 15.97
C ASP A 143 5.79 7.68 16.71
N ARG A 144 6.04 6.59 15.97
CA ARG A 144 6.40 5.31 16.58
C ARG A 144 7.81 5.38 17.19
N LEU A 145 7.91 5.20 18.50
CA LEU A 145 9.14 5.29 19.26
C LEU A 145 9.78 3.92 19.50
N LEU A 146 8.99 2.93 19.93
CA LEU A 146 9.46 1.57 20.17
C LEU A 146 8.56 0.54 19.51
N THR A 147 9.18 -0.55 19.06
CA THR A 147 8.52 -1.82 18.79
C THR A 147 9.16 -2.89 19.67
N HIS A 148 8.35 -3.58 20.48
CA HIS A 148 8.76 -4.83 21.10
C HIS A 148 8.31 -5.96 20.19
N ASN A 149 9.27 -6.72 19.65
CA ASN A 149 9.03 -7.74 18.63
C ASN A 149 8.69 -9.09 19.27
N SER A 150 7.98 -9.92 18.51
CA SER A 150 7.61 -11.29 18.92
C SER A 150 8.80 -12.25 19.08
N ASP A 151 9.98 -11.88 18.58
CA ASP A 151 11.24 -12.62 18.78
C ASP A 151 11.94 -12.25 20.11
N GLY A 152 11.35 -11.36 20.92
CA GLY A 152 11.90 -10.86 22.19
C GLY A 152 12.74 -9.59 22.04
N SER A 153 13.17 -9.26 20.82
CA SER A 153 13.96 -8.05 20.59
C SER A 153 13.13 -6.76 20.71
N THR A 154 13.80 -5.64 20.95
CA THR A 154 13.18 -4.31 20.93
C THR A 154 13.86 -3.42 19.90
N THR A 155 13.08 -2.74 19.06
CA THR A 155 13.56 -1.75 18.10
C THR A 155 13.23 -0.35 18.63
N LEU A 156 14.25 0.49 18.81
CA LEU A 156 14.12 1.92 19.04
C LEU A 156 14.26 2.67 17.73
N TYR A 157 13.27 3.48 17.38
CA TYR A 157 13.33 4.36 16.22
C TYR A 157 13.90 5.72 16.63
N LEU A 158 14.84 6.20 15.83
CA LEU A 158 15.63 7.40 16.05
C LEU A 158 15.43 8.36 14.87
N PRO A 159 15.73 9.66 15.03
CA PRO A 159 15.57 10.63 13.96
C PRO A 159 16.26 10.21 12.65
N ASN A 160 15.66 10.58 11.51
CA ASN A 160 16.06 10.20 10.14
C ASN A 160 15.81 8.72 9.80
N GLY A 161 14.87 8.07 10.49
CA GLY A 161 14.58 6.65 10.28
C GLY A 161 15.65 5.70 10.81
N ASN A 162 16.65 6.20 11.55
CA ASN A 162 17.68 5.35 12.13
C ASN A 162 17.08 4.40 13.17
N GLU A 163 17.67 3.22 13.35
CA GLU A 163 17.13 2.20 14.24
C GLU A 163 18.24 1.67 15.15
N LEU A 164 17.86 1.34 16.39
CA LEU A 164 18.67 0.54 17.30
C LEU A 164 17.85 -0.66 17.77
N LYS A 165 18.22 -1.85 17.31
CA LYS A 165 17.61 -3.11 17.72
C LYS A 165 18.43 -3.74 18.84
N THR A 166 17.79 -4.13 19.93
CA THR A 166 18.41 -4.78 21.10
C THR A 166 17.79 -6.15 21.35
N TYR A 167 18.59 -7.12 21.75
CA TYR A 167 18.16 -8.49 22.06
C TYR A 167 18.28 -8.80 23.56
N ASP A 168 17.64 -9.88 24.01
CA ASP A 168 17.64 -10.30 25.42
C ASP A 168 19.03 -10.61 25.97
N ASP A 169 19.97 -11.00 25.11
CA ASP A 169 21.36 -11.25 25.47
C ASP A 169 22.20 -9.96 25.59
N GLY A 170 21.57 -8.79 25.40
CA GLY A 170 22.20 -7.47 25.43
C GLY A 170 22.95 -7.10 24.14
N SER A 171 22.96 -7.97 23.13
CA SER A 171 23.52 -7.63 21.83
C SER A 171 22.66 -6.56 21.13
N THR A 172 23.30 -5.77 20.26
CA THR A 172 22.64 -4.66 19.57
C THR A 172 22.99 -4.62 18.08
N VAL A 173 22.01 -4.28 17.25
CA VAL A 173 22.19 -3.98 15.83
C VAL A 173 21.77 -2.54 15.59
N GLY A 174 22.71 -1.74 15.10
CA GLY A 174 22.43 -0.36 14.69
C GLY A 174 22.22 -0.29 13.18
N THR A 175 21.15 0.38 12.75
CA THR A 175 20.88 0.71 11.36
C THR A 175 20.92 2.21 11.19
N ARG A 176 21.77 2.70 10.29
CA ARG A 176 21.83 4.11 9.91
C ARG A 176 21.43 4.28 8.45
N TYR A 177 20.45 5.14 8.21
CA TYR A 177 20.05 5.56 6.86
C TYR A 177 20.71 6.90 6.51
N TYR A 178 21.17 7.01 5.27
CA TYR A 178 21.79 8.20 4.72
C TYR A 178 20.88 8.80 3.67
N HIS A 179 20.70 10.11 3.78
CA HIS A 179 19.77 10.87 2.98
C HIS A 179 20.52 11.86 2.09
N HIS A 180 20.07 12.00 0.85
CA HIS A 180 20.43 13.12 -0.01
C HIS A 180 19.15 13.89 -0.36
N GLY A 181 18.98 15.06 0.25
CA GLY A 181 17.66 15.69 0.28
C GLY A 181 16.72 14.85 1.16
N GLU A 182 15.59 14.43 0.60
CA GLU A 182 14.59 13.59 1.28
C GLU A 182 14.62 12.13 0.83
N ASP A 183 15.56 11.78 -0.06
CA ASP A 183 15.68 10.42 -0.57
C ASP A 183 16.69 9.63 0.26
N THR A 184 16.27 8.47 0.73
CA THR A 184 17.15 7.48 1.36
C THR A 184 18.05 6.86 0.29
N VAL A 185 19.32 7.27 0.27
CA VAL A 185 20.30 6.88 -0.77
C VAL A 185 21.24 5.76 -0.33
N ALA A 186 21.35 5.51 0.97
CA ALA A 186 22.14 4.39 1.49
C ALA A 186 21.68 3.97 2.88
N VAL A 187 22.06 2.76 3.26
CA VAL A 187 21.87 2.20 4.60
C VAL A 187 23.16 1.54 5.06
N CYS A 188 23.52 1.71 6.33
CA CYS A 188 24.62 0.99 6.95
C CYS A 188 24.09 0.26 8.17
N THR A 189 24.24 -1.07 8.19
CA THR A 189 23.94 -1.89 9.36
C THR A 189 25.23 -2.33 10.04
N SER A 190 25.23 -2.45 11.36
CA SER A 190 26.42 -2.93 12.09
C SER A 190 26.83 -4.36 11.72
N THR A 191 25.92 -5.16 11.16
CA THR A 191 26.16 -6.54 10.75
C THR A 191 26.45 -6.72 9.25
N GLY A 192 26.01 -5.78 8.40
CA GLY A 192 26.07 -5.89 6.93
C GLY A 192 26.88 -4.78 6.24
N GLY A 193 27.34 -3.77 6.98
CA GLY A 193 28.08 -2.63 6.42
C GLY A 193 27.20 -1.71 5.55
N LEU A 194 27.86 -0.85 4.77
CA LEU A 194 27.20 0.14 3.92
C LEU A 194 26.69 -0.47 2.61
N SER A 195 25.44 -0.16 2.24
CA SER A 195 24.83 -0.44 0.95
C SER A 195 24.18 0.81 0.36
N TYR A 196 24.41 1.07 -0.92
CA TYR A 196 23.70 2.11 -1.67
C TYR A 196 22.34 1.62 -2.09
N LEU A 197 21.30 2.45 -1.91
CA LEU A 197 19.92 2.13 -2.22
C LEU A 197 19.45 2.87 -3.47
N PHE A 198 18.68 2.16 -4.29
CA PHE A 198 18.02 2.71 -5.46
C PHE A 198 16.52 2.45 -5.34
N THR A 199 15.75 3.53 -5.37
CA THR A 199 14.31 3.52 -5.12
C THR A 199 13.50 3.55 -6.41
N ASP A 200 12.24 3.12 -6.31
CA ASP A 200 11.24 3.44 -7.32
C ASP A 200 10.71 4.89 -7.17
N HIS A 201 9.75 5.26 -8.03
CA HIS A 201 9.13 6.59 -8.03
C HIS A 201 8.39 6.95 -6.72
N GLN A 202 8.10 5.96 -5.88
CA GLN A 202 7.44 6.16 -4.58
C GLN A 202 8.44 6.19 -3.43
N GLY A 203 9.74 6.12 -3.72
CA GLY A 203 10.78 6.07 -2.69
C GLY A 203 10.96 4.68 -2.07
N THR A 204 10.32 3.63 -2.61
CA THR A 204 10.57 2.27 -2.14
C THR A 204 11.92 1.78 -2.66
N ALA A 205 12.87 1.48 -1.78
CA ALA A 205 14.15 0.90 -2.20
C ALA A 205 13.94 -0.50 -2.80
N LEU A 206 14.34 -0.75 -4.05
CA LEU A 206 14.17 -2.05 -4.74
C LEU A 206 15.51 -2.70 -5.11
N THR A 207 16.58 -1.91 -5.22
CA THR A 207 17.94 -2.41 -5.43
C THR A 207 18.88 -1.88 -4.35
N ALA A 208 19.70 -2.77 -3.80
CA ALA A 208 20.78 -2.45 -2.89
C ALA A 208 22.12 -2.92 -3.48
N VAL A 209 23.15 -2.09 -3.39
CA VAL A 209 24.51 -2.40 -3.86
C VAL A 209 25.47 -2.28 -2.69
N ALA A 210 26.07 -3.40 -2.27
CA ALA A 210 27.02 -3.42 -1.17
C ALA A 210 28.27 -2.58 -1.51
N ALA A 211 28.71 -1.72 -0.59
CA ALA A 211 29.84 -0.82 -0.83
C ALA A 211 31.19 -1.55 -0.87
N THR A 212 31.27 -2.75 -0.31
CA THR A 212 32.50 -3.54 -0.18
C THR A 212 32.91 -4.22 -1.48
N ASP A 213 31.98 -4.92 -2.12
CA ASP A 213 32.23 -5.80 -3.26
C ASP A 213 31.29 -5.54 -4.44
N GLN A 214 30.43 -4.52 -4.32
CA GLN A 214 29.42 -4.16 -5.32
C GLN A 214 28.39 -5.28 -5.57
N ALA A 215 28.21 -6.21 -4.63
CA ALA A 215 27.18 -7.22 -4.71
C ALA A 215 25.78 -6.57 -4.80
N VAL A 216 25.01 -6.97 -5.81
CA VAL A 216 23.70 -6.40 -6.10
C VAL A 216 22.59 -7.30 -5.57
N THR A 217 21.81 -6.78 -4.62
CA THR A 217 20.60 -7.41 -4.10
C THR A 217 19.38 -6.69 -4.67
N ARG A 218 18.41 -7.45 -5.18
CA ARG A 218 17.17 -6.90 -5.76
C ARG A 218 15.96 -7.57 -5.14
N ARG A 219 15.03 -6.77 -4.65
CA ARG A 219 13.68 -7.19 -4.29
C ARG A 219 12.69 -6.62 -5.29
N ASN A 220 11.59 -7.33 -5.51
CA ASN A 220 10.55 -6.89 -6.43
C ASN A 220 9.20 -6.90 -5.72
N GLN A 221 8.38 -5.89 -6.00
CA GLN A 221 7.04 -5.81 -5.47
C GLN A 221 5.99 -5.83 -6.58
N LEU A 222 4.78 -6.20 -6.19
CA LEU A 222 3.54 -6.04 -6.94
C LEU A 222 3.08 -4.59 -6.84
N PRO A 223 2.12 -4.14 -7.67
CA PRO A 223 1.66 -2.74 -7.67
C PRO A 223 1.29 -2.19 -6.28
N PHE A 224 0.67 -3.00 -5.43
CA PHE A 224 0.27 -2.60 -4.08
C PHE A 224 1.34 -2.89 -3.01
N GLY A 225 2.58 -3.21 -3.41
CA GLY A 225 3.70 -3.40 -2.48
C GLY A 225 3.92 -4.83 -1.99
N ALA A 226 3.00 -5.77 -2.24
CA ALA A 226 3.21 -7.17 -1.88
C ALA A 226 4.46 -7.74 -2.58
N PRO A 227 5.28 -8.56 -1.90
CA PRO A 227 6.48 -9.14 -2.50
C PRO A 227 6.11 -10.06 -3.68
N ARG A 228 6.87 -9.97 -4.77
CA ARG A 228 6.81 -10.96 -5.85
C ARG A 228 7.50 -12.25 -5.43
N THR A 229 7.16 -13.38 -6.05
CA THR A 229 7.67 -14.73 -5.71
C THR A 229 9.19 -14.87 -5.70
N ALA A 230 9.93 -14.04 -6.45
CA ALA A 230 11.38 -13.97 -6.36
C ALA A 230 11.83 -12.84 -5.41
N GLN A 231 12.18 -13.21 -4.17
CA GLN A 231 12.78 -12.32 -3.17
C GLN A 231 14.22 -12.74 -2.85
N PRO A 232 15.08 -11.78 -2.45
CA PRO A 232 16.38 -12.13 -1.87
C PRO A 232 16.19 -12.74 -0.47
N THR A 233 17.16 -13.55 -0.04
CA THR A 233 17.15 -14.14 1.31
C THR A 233 17.50 -13.14 2.41
N SER A 234 18.07 -11.98 2.04
CA SER A 234 18.40 -10.89 2.94
C SER A 234 18.23 -9.55 2.23
N TRP A 235 17.99 -8.51 3.02
CA TRP A 235 17.89 -7.12 2.58
C TRP A 235 18.53 -6.23 3.66
N PRO A 236 19.27 -5.18 3.28
CA PRO A 236 19.86 -4.28 4.28
C PRO A 236 18.79 -3.30 4.81
N GLY A 237 18.62 -3.29 6.14
CA GLY A 237 17.57 -2.53 6.81
C GLY A 237 16.19 -3.19 6.73
N MET A 238 15.19 -2.52 7.29
CA MET A 238 13.81 -3.03 7.42
C MET A 238 12.75 -2.16 6.75
N HIS A 239 13.17 -1.09 6.06
CA HIS A 239 12.25 -0.25 5.31
C HIS A 239 11.68 -0.99 4.08
N GLY A 240 10.36 -0.91 3.90
CA GLY A 240 9.57 -1.55 2.86
C GLY A 240 8.93 -0.53 1.93
N VAL A 241 7.65 -0.76 1.61
CA VAL A 241 6.84 0.09 0.72
C VAL A 241 6.90 1.54 1.21
N VAL A 242 7.14 2.47 0.28
CA VAL A 242 7.26 3.94 0.50
C VAL A 242 8.23 4.34 1.62
N ASP A 243 9.27 3.53 1.85
CA ASP A 243 10.23 3.72 2.94
C ASP A 243 9.62 3.57 4.35
N GLY A 244 8.43 2.97 4.46
CA GLY A 244 7.79 2.64 5.73
C GLY A 244 8.49 1.47 6.43
N THR A 245 8.39 1.41 7.76
CA THR A 245 9.10 0.39 8.55
C THR A 245 8.29 -0.91 8.60
N GLN A 246 8.89 -2.01 8.11
CA GLN A 246 8.24 -3.32 8.05
C GLN A 246 8.75 -4.24 9.16
N GLU A 247 7.83 -4.69 10.00
CA GLU A 247 8.10 -5.68 11.03
C GLU A 247 7.58 -7.07 10.64
N GLY A 248 7.87 -8.08 11.47
CA GLY A 248 7.48 -9.47 11.22
C GLY A 248 5.97 -9.74 11.15
N THR A 249 5.12 -8.74 11.36
CA THR A 249 3.64 -8.85 11.35
C THR A 249 3.04 -8.88 9.95
N GLY A 250 3.82 -8.58 8.91
CA GLY A 250 3.34 -8.47 7.53
C GLY A 250 2.65 -7.14 7.22
N LEU A 251 2.67 -6.18 8.16
CA LEU A 251 2.26 -4.80 7.96
C LEU A 251 3.48 -3.90 7.76
N THR A 252 3.27 -2.81 7.03
CA THR A 252 4.24 -1.72 6.90
C THR A 252 3.68 -0.49 7.60
N HIS A 253 4.45 0.06 8.53
CA HIS A 253 4.09 1.31 9.19
C HIS A 253 4.41 2.49 8.29
N ILE A 254 3.37 3.25 7.93
CA ILE A 254 3.44 4.41 7.05
C ILE A 254 2.83 5.58 7.82
N GLY A 255 3.67 6.29 8.57
CA GLY A 255 3.30 7.48 9.32
C GLY A 255 2.09 7.26 10.23
N ALA A 256 0.92 7.72 9.79
CA ALA A 256 -0.30 7.68 10.58
C ALA A 256 -0.98 6.31 10.65
N ARG A 257 -0.70 5.40 9.71
CA ARG A 257 -1.43 4.14 9.55
C ARG A 257 -0.51 2.96 9.28
N GLU A 258 -1.06 1.79 9.58
CA GLU A 258 -0.45 0.52 9.22
C GLU A 258 -1.07 0.06 7.89
N TYR A 259 -0.20 -0.32 6.95
CA TYR A 259 -0.56 -0.72 5.61
C TYR A 259 -0.35 -2.22 5.41
N ASP A 260 -1.35 -2.91 4.88
CA ASP A 260 -1.24 -4.30 4.47
C ASP A 260 -0.94 -4.36 2.96
N PRO A 261 0.30 -4.63 2.54
CA PRO A 261 0.66 -4.70 1.12
C PRO A 261 0.01 -5.87 0.37
N THR A 262 -0.43 -6.92 1.08
CA THR A 262 -1.11 -8.09 0.51
C THR A 262 -2.58 -7.77 0.21
N LEU A 263 -3.27 -7.09 1.12
CA LEU A 263 -4.62 -6.57 0.89
C LEU A 263 -4.64 -5.31 0.03
N GLY A 264 -3.52 -4.58 -0.05
CA GLY A 264 -3.41 -3.32 -0.77
C GLY A 264 -4.20 -2.18 -0.13
N THR A 265 -4.40 -2.24 1.18
CA THR A 265 -5.24 -1.31 1.95
C THR A 265 -4.61 -0.99 3.30
N PHE A 266 -4.97 0.14 3.89
CA PHE A 266 -4.71 0.39 5.30
C PHE A 266 -5.58 -0.51 6.19
N VAL A 267 -5.12 -0.79 7.41
CA VAL A 267 -5.86 -1.63 8.38
C VAL A 267 -6.66 -0.81 9.40
N SER A 268 -6.62 0.52 9.29
CA SER A 268 -7.47 1.46 10.02
C SER A 268 -8.11 2.46 9.05
N VAL A 269 -9.21 3.05 9.49
CA VAL A 269 -9.92 4.12 8.77
C VAL A 269 -9.00 5.33 8.66
N ASP A 270 -9.04 6.00 7.50
CA ASP A 270 -8.35 7.26 7.29
C ASP A 270 -8.70 8.31 8.36
N PRO A 271 -7.71 8.83 9.10
CA PRO A 271 -7.94 9.94 10.01
C PRO A 271 -8.48 11.18 9.29
N LEU A 272 -8.19 11.34 8.00
CA LEU A 272 -8.67 12.41 7.15
C LEU A 272 -9.80 11.91 6.25
N LEU A 273 -10.98 12.48 6.43
CA LEU A 273 -12.12 12.24 5.54
C LEU A 273 -12.52 13.55 4.88
N ASP A 274 -12.40 13.65 3.56
CA ASP A 274 -13.06 14.68 2.75
C ASP A 274 -14.35 14.11 2.12
N PRO A 275 -15.54 14.36 2.70
CA PRO A 275 -16.80 13.89 2.13
C PRO A 275 -17.22 14.65 0.86
N ASP A 276 -16.54 15.74 0.50
CA ASP A 276 -16.74 16.40 -0.79
C ASP A 276 -15.93 15.72 -1.91
N ASP A 277 -15.01 14.81 -1.57
CA ASP A 277 -14.30 13.94 -2.52
C ASP A 277 -14.84 12.50 -2.44
N PRO A 278 -15.69 12.08 -3.41
CA PRO A 278 -16.20 10.71 -3.46
C PRO A 278 -15.10 9.64 -3.55
N GLN A 279 -13.90 9.97 -4.02
CA GLN A 279 -12.78 9.03 -4.07
C GLN A 279 -12.10 8.82 -2.72
N GLN A 280 -12.16 9.79 -1.80
CA GLN A 280 -11.73 9.63 -0.40
C GLN A 280 -12.78 8.93 0.48
N SER A 281 -13.96 8.61 -0.08
CA SER A 281 -14.99 7.89 0.67
C SER A 281 -14.58 6.46 1.03
N ASN A 282 -13.65 5.86 0.26
CA ASN A 282 -13.04 4.59 0.66
C ASN A 282 -11.99 4.82 1.75
N ALA A 283 -12.42 4.68 2.99
CA ALA A 283 -11.63 4.88 4.21
C ALA A 283 -10.33 4.05 4.34
N TYR A 284 -10.15 2.99 3.54
CA TYR A 284 -8.99 2.09 3.64
C TYR A 284 -8.10 2.11 2.39
N ALA A 285 -8.49 2.84 1.34
CA ALA A 285 -7.77 2.80 0.07
C ALA A 285 -6.39 3.45 0.16
N TYR A 286 -5.36 2.73 -0.31
CA TYR A 286 -4.05 3.31 -0.55
C TYR A 286 -3.98 3.96 -1.93
N ALA A 287 -3.46 5.18 -1.99
CA ALA A 287 -3.21 5.90 -3.24
C ALA A 287 -4.42 5.89 -4.20
N ASN A 288 -5.64 5.93 -3.65
CA ASN A 288 -6.90 5.90 -4.41
C ASN A 288 -7.01 4.72 -5.39
N ASN A 289 -6.46 3.56 -5.00
CA ASN A 289 -6.33 2.36 -5.85
C ASN A 289 -5.48 2.56 -7.13
N THR A 290 -4.61 3.57 -7.15
CA THR A 290 -3.69 3.87 -8.27
C THR A 290 -2.22 3.77 -7.87
N PRO A 291 -1.78 2.66 -7.23
CA PRO A 291 -0.45 2.57 -6.62
C PRO A 291 0.68 2.38 -7.65
N VAL A 292 0.42 2.50 -8.95
CA VAL A 292 1.45 2.51 -9.99
C VAL A 292 1.88 3.94 -10.32
N THR A 293 0.99 4.91 -10.10
CA THR A 293 1.16 6.31 -10.50
C THR A 293 0.93 7.29 -9.36
N ALA A 294 0.39 6.84 -8.22
CA ALA A 294 0.18 7.63 -7.02
C ALA A 294 0.77 6.92 -5.80
N SER A 295 1.06 7.70 -4.76
CA SER A 295 1.62 7.25 -3.50
C SER A 295 0.96 7.99 -2.35
N ASP A 296 0.83 7.33 -1.20
CA ASP A 296 0.40 7.92 0.07
C ASP A 296 1.52 7.69 1.11
N PRO A 297 2.55 8.56 1.13
CA PRO A 297 3.76 8.32 1.90
C PRO A 297 3.65 8.69 3.38
N ASP A 298 2.64 9.46 3.78
CA ASP A 298 2.37 9.82 5.18
C ASP A 298 1.25 8.97 5.81
N GLY A 299 0.55 8.20 4.98
CA GLY A 299 -0.56 7.38 5.40
C GLY A 299 -1.79 8.21 5.76
N GLN A 300 -1.98 9.40 5.21
CA GLN A 300 -3.14 10.27 5.47
C GLN A 300 -3.83 10.78 4.20
N GLN A 301 -3.10 11.01 3.11
CA GLN A 301 -3.72 11.42 1.84
C GLN A 301 -2.76 11.30 0.66
N PHE A 302 -3.29 10.81 -0.47
CA PHE A 302 -2.55 10.74 -1.74
C PHE A 302 -2.52 12.08 -2.51
N GLN A 303 -3.44 13.01 -2.21
CA GLN A 303 -3.56 14.33 -2.83
C GLN A 303 -3.92 15.36 -1.75
N ASP A 304 -3.11 16.41 -1.62
CA ASP A 304 -3.48 17.56 -0.79
C ASP A 304 -4.27 18.57 -1.62
N ARG A 305 -5.53 18.82 -1.24
CA ARG A 305 -6.48 19.72 -1.93
C ARG A 305 -6.06 21.19 -1.89
N GLU A 306 -5.18 21.60 -0.97
CA GLU A 306 -4.62 22.96 -0.91
C GLU A 306 -3.49 23.16 -1.94
N THR A 307 -2.95 22.08 -2.52
CA THR A 307 -1.81 22.14 -3.46
C THR A 307 -2.11 21.79 -4.89
N GLY A 308 -3.10 20.93 -5.13
CA GLY A 308 -3.32 20.32 -6.45
C GLY A 308 -2.17 19.42 -6.93
N LEU A 309 -1.21 19.07 -6.05
CA LEU A 309 -0.10 18.17 -6.34
C LEU A 309 -0.31 16.88 -5.56
N GLY A 310 -0.41 15.76 -6.28
CA GLY A 310 -0.74 14.45 -5.69
C GLY A 310 -0.51 13.28 -6.63
N TYR A 311 0.36 13.43 -7.63
CA TYR A 311 0.66 12.36 -8.58
C TYR A 311 2.13 11.96 -8.52
N GLY A 312 2.36 10.72 -8.08
CA GLY A 312 3.51 9.91 -8.50
C GLY A 312 4.87 10.25 -7.94
N ASN A 313 4.97 11.09 -6.91
CA ASN A 313 6.25 11.35 -6.28
C ASN A 313 6.09 11.60 -4.78
N SER A 314 6.38 10.58 -3.97
CA SER A 314 6.38 10.69 -2.51
C SER A 314 7.33 11.78 -2.02
N THR A 315 8.44 12.01 -2.71
CA THR A 315 9.40 13.09 -2.45
C THR A 315 8.81 14.46 -2.76
N ALA A 316 8.02 14.64 -3.82
CA ALA A 316 7.34 15.93 -4.06
C ALA A 316 6.33 16.25 -2.95
N HIS A 317 5.60 15.24 -2.49
CA HIS A 317 4.61 15.38 -1.42
C HIS A 317 5.28 15.66 -0.06
N ARG A 318 6.35 14.94 0.28
CA ARG A 318 7.17 15.17 1.48
C ARG A 318 7.80 16.57 1.49
N ASN A 319 8.40 17.00 0.37
CA ASN A 319 9.03 18.31 0.25
C ASN A 319 8.03 19.43 0.51
N TRP A 320 6.82 19.31 -0.04
CA TRP A 320 5.80 20.32 0.16
C TRP A 320 5.37 20.41 1.62
N TYR A 321 5.07 19.28 2.28
CA TYR A 321 4.74 19.30 3.71
C TYR A 321 5.87 19.92 4.54
N ARG A 322 7.13 19.64 4.21
CA ARG A 322 8.27 20.25 4.89
C ARG A 322 8.30 21.76 4.68
N ASP A 323 8.14 22.21 3.44
CA ASP A 323 8.18 23.63 3.08
C ASP A 323 7.01 24.41 3.70
N GLN A 324 5.86 23.77 3.89
CA GLN A 324 4.75 24.32 4.68
C GLN A 324 4.98 24.26 6.18
N GLY A 325 6.06 23.62 6.67
CA GLY A 325 6.29 23.37 8.08
C GLY A 325 5.25 22.43 8.69
N TYR A 326 4.65 21.57 7.87
CA TYR A 326 3.80 20.46 8.27
C TYR A 326 4.63 19.25 8.68
N THR A 327 5.74 18.98 8.02
CA THR A 327 6.78 18.07 8.50
C THR A 327 8.05 18.84 8.83
N ASP A 328 8.89 18.31 9.71
CA ASP A 328 10.19 18.90 10.02
C ASP A 328 11.25 18.46 8.99
N ARG A 329 12.49 18.94 9.15
CA ARG A 329 13.64 18.57 8.29
C ARG A 329 13.98 17.07 8.31
N TYR A 330 13.33 16.29 9.17
CA TYR A 330 13.50 14.85 9.34
C TYR A 330 12.27 14.07 8.85
N GLY A 331 11.28 14.75 8.26
CA GLY A 331 10.04 14.15 7.77
C GLY A 331 9.01 13.89 8.87
N HIS A 332 9.28 14.24 10.13
CA HIS A 332 8.33 14.01 11.21
C HIS A 332 7.20 15.02 11.14
N ALA A 333 5.97 14.54 11.33
CA ALA A 333 4.80 15.41 11.34
C ALA A 333 4.87 16.40 12.53
N THR A 334 4.88 17.69 12.21
CA THR A 334 4.99 18.78 13.17
C THR A 334 3.68 18.98 13.93
N ARG A 335 3.78 19.73 15.04
CA ARG A 335 2.60 20.22 15.76
C ARG A 335 1.69 21.11 14.91
N LYS A 336 2.16 21.67 13.78
CA LYS A 336 1.34 22.43 12.83
C LYS A 336 0.43 21.49 12.06
N TYR A 337 1.01 20.43 11.48
CA TYR A 337 0.25 19.41 10.74
C TYR A 337 -0.72 18.69 11.64
N LYS A 338 -0.25 18.18 12.77
CA LYS A 338 -1.10 17.47 13.74
C LYS A 338 -2.25 18.35 14.27
N ARG A 339 -2.05 19.68 14.41
CA ARG A 339 -3.14 20.64 14.73
C ARG A 339 -4.08 20.88 13.55
N PHE A 340 -3.56 20.99 12.33
CA PHE A 340 -4.37 21.08 11.12
C PHE A 340 -5.29 19.85 11.00
N ILE A 341 -4.72 18.64 11.09
CA ILE A 341 -5.46 17.37 11.07
C ILE A 341 -6.46 17.31 12.23
N SER A 342 -6.04 17.63 13.47
CA SER A 342 -6.95 17.65 14.63
C SER A 342 -8.09 18.66 14.48
N SER A 343 -7.81 19.84 13.93
CA SER A 343 -8.81 20.87 13.66
C SER A 343 -9.77 20.43 12.57
N TYR A 344 -9.25 19.92 11.46
CA TYR A 344 -10.01 19.33 10.36
C TYR A 344 -10.97 18.26 10.90
N ASN A 345 -10.45 17.32 11.69
CA ASN A 345 -11.22 16.24 12.33
C ASN A 345 -12.25 16.75 13.33
N LYS A 346 -12.00 17.86 14.04
CA LYS A 346 -12.99 18.50 14.92
C LYS A 346 -14.13 19.14 14.12
N THR A 347 -13.83 19.85 13.04
CA THR A 347 -14.85 20.40 12.13
C THR A 347 -15.72 19.28 11.56
N TRP A 348 -15.12 18.18 11.13
CA TRP A 348 -15.86 17.04 10.60
C TRP A 348 -16.64 16.27 11.67
N ARG A 349 -16.07 15.99 12.84
CA ARG A 349 -16.82 15.43 13.98
C ARG A 349 -18.00 16.31 14.35
N SER A 350 -17.83 17.64 14.33
CA SER A 350 -18.93 18.59 14.52
C SER A 350 -19.98 18.49 13.41
N TYR A 351 -19.57 18.34 12.14
CA TYR A 351 -20.46 18.14 10.99
C TYR A 351 -21.27 16.83 11.11
N TYR A 352 -20.63 15.71 11.41
CA TYR A 352 -21.27 14.40 11.60
C TYR A 352 -22.15 14.33 12.87
N SER A 353 -21.79 15.09 13.92
CA SER A 353 -22.59 15.21 15.14
C SER A 353 -23.74 16.22 15.03
N SER A 354 -23.78 17.00 13.95
CA SER A 354 -24.81 18.01 13.76
C SER A 354 -26.19 17.37 13.68
N SER A 355 -27.20 18.04 14.24
CA SER A 355 -28.58 17.57 14.16
C SER A 355 -29.03 17.37 12.71
N TRP A 356 -28.48 18.18 11.80
CA TRP A 356 -28.74 18.08 10.36
C TRP A 356 -28.25 16.76 9.76
N TYR A 357 -27.00 16.34 10.00
CA TYR A 357 -26.48 15.09 9.44
C TYR A 357 -27.20 13.86 10.03
N ARG A 358 -27.52 13.90 11.33
CA ARG A 358 -28.32 12.85 12.00
C ARG A 358 -29.73 12.74 11.43
N ASP A 359 -30.36 13.86 11.09
CA ASP A 359 -31.70 13.90 10.50
C ASP A 359 -31.65 13.46 9.02
N TYR A 360 -30.61 13.83 8.27
CA TYR A 360 -30.39 13.37 6.90
C TYR A 360 -30.21 11.85 6.80
N VAL A 361 -29.35 11.26 7.64
CA VAL A 361 -29.11 9.79 7.64
C VAL A 361 -30.34 9.02 8.12
N SER A 362 -31.13 9.57 9.04
CA SER A 362 -32.32 8.89 9.58
C SER A 362 -33.59 9.06 8.73
N THR A 363 -33.72 10.17 7.99
CA THR A 363 -34.95 10.47 7.23
C THR A 363 -34.77 10.47 5.71
N GLY A 364 -33.52 10.53 5.23
CA GLY A 364 -33.18 10.61 3.80
C GLY A 364 -33.62 11.91 3.13
N LYS A 365 -34.01 12.95 3.89
CA LYS A 365 -34.46 14.24 3.35
C LYS A 365 -33.46 15.34 3.66
N ASP A 366 -33.10 16.07 2.62
CA ASP A 366 -32.26 17.26 2.69
C ASP A 366 -33.06 18.40 3.34
N ALA A 367 -32.72 18.77 4.59
CA ALA A 367 -33.33 19.90 5.29
C ALA A 367 -32.82 21.20 4.64
N GLY A 368 -33.48 21.58 3.56
CA GLY A 368 -33.02 22.57 2.59
C GLY A 368 -32.51 23.88 3.20
N TYR A 369 -31.24 24.16 2.93
CA TYR A 369 -30.67 25.50 2.97
C TYR A 369 -29.84 25.73 1.71
N GLY A 370 -30.22 26.73 0.90
CA GLY A 370 -29.40 27.23 -0.22
C GLY A 370 -29.68 26.62 -1.60
N LYS A 371 -30.86 26.88 -2.18
CA LYS A 371 -31.12 26.67 -3.61
C LYS A 371 -30.38 27.72 -4.45
N THR A 372 -29.36 27.34 -5.22
CA THR A 372 -29.15 27.85 -6.59
C THR A 372 -28.27 26.91 -7.43
N LYS A 373 -28.86 26.40 -8.51
CA LYS A 373 -28.38 25.53 -9.61
C LYS A 373 -28.42 24.00 -9.36
N PRO A 374 -28.97 23.22 -10.33
CA PRO A 374 -28.95 21.76 -10.25
C PRO A 374 -27.50 21.29 -10.37
N LYS A 375 -27.03 20.51 -9.38
CA LYS A 375 -25.77 19.78 -9.51
C LYS A 375 -25.92 18.80 -10.69
N PRO A 376 -24.94 18.70 -11.60
CA PRO A 376 -24.93 17.65 -12.61
C PRO A 376 -25.03 16.29 -11.90
N ALA A 377 -25.83 15.38 -12.45
CA ALA A 377 -25.99 14.05 -11.88
C ALA A 377 -24.60 13.40 -11.73
N PRO A 378 -24.32 12.72 -10.60
CA PRO A 378 -23.08 11.97 -10.46
C PRO A 378 -22.99 10.98 -11.63
N PRO A 379 -21.82 10.86 -12.28
CA PRO A 379 -21.65 9.88 -13.34
C PRO A 379 -22.01 8.50 -12.80
N LYS A 380 -22.78 7.73 -13.58
CA LYS A 380 -23.13 6.34 -13.22
C LYS A 380 -21.84 5.59 -12.85
N PRO A 381 -21.82 4.81 -11.75
CA PRO A 381 -20.62 4.11 -11.33
C PRO A 381 -20.15 3.19 -12.46
N ARG A 382 -18.90 3.39 -12.88
CA ARG A 382 -18.23 2.59 -13.90
C ARG A 382 -17.40 1.54 -13.19
N SER A 383 -17.54 0.27 -13.56
CA SER A 383 -16.58 -0.75 -13.16
C SER A 383 -15.24 -0.44 -13.83
N LEU A 384 -14.21 -0.24 -13.02
CA LEU A 384 -12.85 0.00 -13.48
C LEU A 384 -12.08 -1.32 -13.51
N GLU A 385 -11.42 -1.59 -14.62
CA GLU A 385 -10.48 -2.69 -14.77
C GLU A 385 -9.07 -2.11 -14.89
N LEU A 386 -8.21 -2.48 -13.95
CA LEU A 386 -6.81 -2.07 -13.88
C LEU A 386 -5.96 -3.28 -14.25
N GLU A 387 -5.11 -3.15 -15.26
CA GLU A 387 -4.18 -4.21 -15.64
C GLU A 387 -2.75 -3.72 -15.49
N ALA A 388 -1.91 -4.55 -14.87
CA ALA A 388 -0.48 -4.32 -14.77
C ALA A 388 0.27 -5.59 -15.16
N TRP A 389 1.25 -5.43 -16.04
CA TRP A 389 2.09 -6.54 -16.49
C TRP A 389 3.54 -6.09 -16.63
N VAL A 390 4.45 -7.04 -16.43
CA VAL A 390 5.84 -6.89 -16.85
C VAL A 390 6.12 -8.03 -17.80
N VAL A 391 6.19 -7.69 -19.08
CA VAL A 391 6.61 -8.59 -20.15
C VAL A 391 7.70 -7.89 -20.96
N ASP A 392 8.75 -8.62 -21.34
CA ASP A 392 9.88 -8.09 -22.11
C ASP A 392 10.68 -6.96 -21.43
N GLY A 393 10.63 -6.91 -20.09
CA GLY A 393 11.29 -5.88 -19.28
C GLY A 393 10.61 -4.51 -19.41
N LYS A 394 9.50 -4.44 -20.14
CA LYS A 394 8.67 -3.24 -20.28
C LYS A 394 7.51 -3.34 -19.28
N PRO A 395 7.44 -2.46 -18.28
CA PRO A 395 6.23 -2.30 -17.52
C PRO A 395 5.14 -1.79 -18.46
N GLY A 396 3.96 -2.41 -18.41
CA GLY A 396 2.76 -1.95 -19.10
C GLY A 396 1.62 -1.82 -18.10
N PHE A 397 0.80 -0.80 -18.32
CA PHE A 397 -0.37 -0.50 -17.51
C PHE A 397 -1.52 -0.11 -18.43
N SER A 398 -2.71 -0.62 -18.14
CA SER A 398 -3.94 -0.15 -18.78
C SER A 398 -5.03 0.08 -17.74
N ARG A 399 -5.85 1.09 -18.00
CA ARG A 399 -7.08 1.37 -17.27
C ARG A 399 -8.20 1.38 -18.29
N THR A 400 -9.13 0.43 -18.20
CA THR A 400 -10.29 0.39 -19.10
C THR A 400 -11.57 0.69 -18.34
N ASN A 401 -12.35 1.64 -18.88
CA ASN A 401 -13.72 1.90 -18.46
C ASN A 401 -14.62 0.97 -19.27
N LYS A 402 -15.21 -0.08 -18.69
CA LYS A 402 -16.27 -0.81 -19.38
C LYS A 402 -17.53 0.07 -19.41
N MET A 403 -17.69 0.85 -20.47
CA MET A 403 -19.02 1.20 -20.96
C MET A 403 -19.58 -0.03 -21.69
N GLU A 404 -20.90 -0.26 -21.64
CA GLU A 404 -21.59 -1.28 -22.45
C GLU A 404 -21.47 -1.06 -23.98
N THR A 405 -20.58 -0.18 -24.43
CA THR A 405 -20.23 0.08 -25.82
C THR A 405 -18.70 0.10 -25.94
N GLY A 406 -18.14 -0.91 -26.62
CA GLY A 406 -16.71 -1.19 -26.67
C GLY A 406 -15.85 -0.11 -27.34
N LEU A 407 -15.39 0.86 -26.56
CA LEU A 407 -14.35 1.81 -26.96
C LEU A 407 -13.26 1.85 -25.88
N CYS A 408 -12.05 1.42 -26.25
CA CYS A 408 -10.83 1.61 -25.48
C CYS A 408 -10.30 3.03 -25.72
N GLU A 409 -10.20 3.85 -24.67
CA GLU A 409 -9.40 5.08 -24.71
C GLU A 409 -8.05 4.81 -24.03
N ARG A 410 -6.96 5.12 -24.75
CA ARG A 410 -5.59 5.09 -24.24
C ARG A 410 -5.27 6.49 -23.67
N GLU A 411 -4.83 6.57 -22.43
CA GLU A 411 -3.98 7.69 -21.98
C GLU A 411 -2.52 7.19 -22.04
N TYR A 412 -1.69 7.94 -22.77
CA TYR A 412 -0.29 7.61 -23.09
C TYR A 412 0.67 7.84 -21.91
#